data_AF-A0A0F9BHG0-F1
#
_entry.id   AF-A0A0F9BHG0-F1
#
_cell.length_a   1.000
_cell.length_b   1.000
_cell.length_c   1.000
_cell.angle_alpha   90.00
_cell.angle_beta   90.00
_cell.angle_gamma   90.00
#
_symmetry.space_group_name_H-M   'P 1'
#
loop_
_entity.id
_entity.type
_entity.pdbx_description
1 polymer ?
#
loop_
_entity_poly.entity_id
_entity_poly.type
_entity_poly.pdbx_seq_one_letter_code
_entity_poly.pdbx_strand_id
1 'polypeptide(L)'
;LSPRNAEYKYMDSAGNYVALPGTWTASQPDTYIWQRIKLIIDIKASEYVRVYIDDNEFDMTGIALKTGAAGTFHRSRAEITIASHIAFIAKAYIDDLTITEEE
;
A
#
# COMPACT_ATOMS: atom_id res chain seq x y z
N LEU A 1 -19.65 12.65 12.68
CA LEU A 1 -19.27 11.93 11.45
C LEU A 1 -18.83 10.54 11.88
N SER A 2 -19.47 9.47 11.37
CA SER A 2 -19.06 8.10 11.69
C SER A 2 -17.61 7.89 11.21
N PRO A 3 -16.72 7.21 11.97
CA PRO A 3 -15.41 6.86 11.45
C PRO A 3 -15.60 6.07 10.15
N ARG A 4 -15.12 6.62 9.03
CA ARG A 4 -14.93 5.81 7.82
C ARG A 4 -13.79 4.87 8.16
N ASN A 5 -14.09 3.58 8.33
CA ASN A 5 -13.07 2.54 8.30
C ASN A 5 -12.47 2.58 6.90
N ALA A 6 -11.37 3.31 6.73
CA ALA A 6 -10.58 3.22 5.53
C ALA A 6 -9.83 1.89 5.62
N GLU A 7 -10.36 0.87 4.95
CA GLU A 7 -9.67 -0.40 4.80
C GLU A 7 -8.54 -0.20 3.79
N TYR A 8 -7.30 -0.39 4.25
CA TYR A 8 -6.17 -0.49 3.34
C TYR A 8 -6.34 -1.70 2.44
N LYS A 9 -6.03 -1.51 1.17
CA LYS A 9 -6.13 -2.57 0.16
C LYS A 9 -4.81 -2.70 -0.58
N TYR A 10 -4.49 -3.92 -0.97
CA TYR A 10 -3.42 -4.23 -1.90
C TYR A 10 -4.02 -4.69 -3.23
N MET A 11 -3.24 -4.61 -4.29
CA MET A 11 -3.63 -5.15 -5.59
C MET A 11 -3.13 -6.58 -5.71
N ASP A 12 -4.04 -7.55 -5.88
CA ASP A 12 -3.67 -8.94 -6.10
C ASP A 12 -3.11 -9.16 -7.52
N SER A 13 -2.58 -10.36 -7.76
CA SER A 13 -2.03 -10.76 -9.06
C SER A 13 -3.03 -10.73 -10.23
N ALA A 14 -4.33 -10.66 -9.95
CA ALA A 14 -5.40 -10.56 -10.92
C ALA A 14 -5.87 -9.11 -11.15
N GLY A 15 -5.27 -8.14 -10.45
CA GLY A 15 -5.60 -6.71 -10.56
C GLY A 15 -6.76 -6.27 -9.67
N ASN A 16 -7.23 -7.12 -8.74
CA ASN A 16 -8.29 -6.76 -7.80
C ASN A 16 -7.72 -6.07 -6.56
N TYR A 17 -8.46 -5.09 -6.03
CA TYR A 17 -8.14 -4.52 -4.73
C TYR A 17 -8.70 -5.38 -3.60
N VAL A 18 -7.82 -6.07 -2.87
CA VAL A 18 -8.14 -6.95 -1.75
C VAL A 18 -7.79 -6.24 -0.44
N ALA A 19 -8.65 -6.35 0.57
CA ALA A 19 -8.40 -5.75 1.88
C ALA A 19 -7.20 -6.41 2.58
N LEU A 20 -6.35 -5.59 3.20
CA LEU A 20 -5.35 -6.12 4.12
C LEU A 20 -6.04 -6.78 5.32
N PRO A 21 -5.57 -7.95 5.78
CA PRO A 21 -6.15 -8.62 6.94
C PRO A 21 -5.94 -7.77 8.19
N GLY A 22 -7.03 -7.51 8.92
CA GLY A 22 -7.01 -6.73 10.16
C GLY A 22 -7.92 -5.52 10.11
N THR A 23 -8.37 -5.06 11.28
CA THR A 23 -9.15 -3.84 11.42
C THR A 23 -8.21 -2.69 11.75
N TRP A 24 -7.90 -1.85 10.76
CA TRP A 24 -7.28 -0.57 11.02
C TRP A 24 -8.37 0.47 11.26
N THR A 25 -8.28 1.14 12.41
CA THR A 25 -9.07 2.34 12.65
C THR A 25 -8.08 3.49 12.63
N ALA A 26 -8.19 4.38 11.63
CA ALA A 26 -7.56 5.68 11.74
C ALA A 26 -8.06 6.28 13.06
N SER A 27 -7.18 6.55 14.00
CA SER A 27 -7.49 7.55 15.02
C SER A 27 -7.95 8.80 14.27
N GLN A 28 -9.14 9.27 14.64
CA GLN A 28 -10.01 10.20 13.92
C GLN A 28 -9.35 11.50 13.37
N PRO A 29 -10.07 12.26 12.51
CA PRO A 29 -9.51 12.99 11.39
C PRO A 29 -9.10 14.41 11.77
N ASP A 30 -7.88 14.58 12.23
CA ASP A 30 -7.23 15.87 12.02
C ASP A 30 -6.67 15.87 10.59
N THR A 31 -6.86 16.98 9.90
CA THR A 31 -6.76 17.19 8.44
C THR A 31 -5.38 16.93 7.83
N TYR A 32 -4.43 16.42 8.61
CA TYR A 32 -3.03 16.19 8.25
C TYR A 32 -2.48 14.93 8.95
N ILE A 33 -3.04 13.76 8.64
CA ILE A 33 -2.45 12.49 9.10
C ILE A 33 -1.29 12.13 8.16
N TRP A 34 -0.07 12.19 8.69
CA TRP A 34 1.09 11.59 8.05
C TRP A 34 1.10 10.10 8.37
N GLN A 35 1.30 9.28 7.33
CA GLN A 35 1.38 7.83 7.47
C GLN A 35 2.73 7.36 6.94
N ARG A 36 3.37 6.49 7.71
CA ARG A 36 4.61 5.84 7.28
C ARG A 36 4.24 4.51 6.65
N ILE A 37 4.54 4.34 5.37
CA ILE A 37 4.29 3.09 4.63
C ILE A 37 5.62 2.50 4.21
N LYS A 38 5.89 1.25 4.61
CA LYS A 38 7.01 0.46 4.12
C LYS A 38 6.48 -0.81 3.47
N LEU A 39 6.71 -0.97 2.18
CA LEU A 39 6.37 -2.19 1.44
C LEU A 39 7.64 -2.99 1.14
N ILE A 40 7.62 -4.29 1.43
CA ILE A 40 8.69 -5.23 1.13
C ILE A 40 8.15 -6.26 0.13
N ILE A 41 8.87 -6.46 -0.96
CA ILE A 41 8.55 -7.41 -2.02
C ILE A 41 9.75 -8.31 -2.31
N ASP A 42 9.48 -9.55 -2.67
CA ASP A 42 10.47 -10.45 -3.26
C ASP A 42 10.31 -10.40 -4.78
N ILE A 43 11.25 -9.72 -5.42
CA ILE A 43 11.27 -9.53 -6.87
C ILE A 43 11.55 -10.87 -7.59
N LYS A 44 12.37 -11.76 -7.01
CA LYS A 44 12.71 -13.06 -7.61
C LYS A 44 11.52 -14.00 -7.57
N ALA A 45 10.83 -14.08 -6.42
CA ALA A 45 9.61 -14.87 -6.27
C ALA A 45 8.39 -14.22 -6.93
N SER A 46 8.44 -12.91 -7.24
CA SER A 46 7.28 -12.12 -7.67
C SER A 46 6.16 -12.13 -6.62
N GLU A 47 6.51 -11.92 -5.35
CA GLU A 47 5.60 -12.00 -4.20
C GLU A 47 5.68 -10.76 -3.31
N TYR A 48 4.57 -10.42 -2.67
CA TYR A 48 4.59 -9.54 -1.51
C TYR A 48 5.18 -10.29 -0.32
N VAL A 49 5.97 -9.60 0.49
CA VAL A 49 6.54 -10.17 1.71
C VAL A 49 5.84 -9.57 2.92
N ARG A 50 5.82 -8.24 3.00
CA ARG A 50 5.31 -7.54 4.18
C ARG A 50 4.96 -6.10 3.85
N VAL A 51 3.95 -5.57 4.54
CA VAL A 51 3.71 -4.13 4.57
C VAL A 51 3.61 -3.63 6.00
N TYR A 52 4.22 -2.47 6.25
CA TYR A 52 4.10 -1.73 7.48
C TYR A 52 3.30 -0.47 7.22
N ILE A 53 2.33 -0.20 8.09
CA ILE A 53 1.56 1.04 8.10
C ILE A 53 1.63 1.60 9.51
N ASP A 54 2.40 2.66 9.66
CA ASP A 54 2.86 3.20 10.94
C ASP A 54 3.53 2.11 11.78
N ASP A 55 2.94 1.75 12.92
CA ASP A 55 3.47 0.72 13.82
C ASP A 55 2.80 -0.66 13.61
N ASN A 56 1.94 -0.80 12.60
CA ASN A 56 1.26 -2.04 12.29
C ASN A 56 2.02 -2.82 11.21
N GLU A 57 2.19 -4.11 11.46
CA GLU A 57 2.80 -5.06 10.52
C GLU A 57 1.73 -5.98 9.93
N PHE A 58 1.76 -6.14 8.61
CA PHE A 58 0.92 -7.09 7.89
C PHE A 58 1.82 -8.07 7.12
N ASP A 59 1.75 -9.34 7.49
CA ASP A 59 2.38 -10.42 6.73
C ASP A 59 1.62 -10.63 5.42
N MET A 60 2.36 -10.57 4.30
CA MET A 60 1.82 -10.73 2.94
C MET A 60 2.44 -11.91 2.21
N THR A 61 3.19 -12.76 2.90
CA THR A 61 3.89 -13.91 2.32
C THR A 61 2.91 -14.84 1.59
N GLY A 62 3.31 -15.33 0.41
CA GLY A 62 2.47 -16.19 -0.44
C GLY A 62 1.43 -15.45 -1.28
N ILE A 63 1.37 -14.12 -1.19
CA ILE A 63 0.55 -13.30 -2.09
C ILE A 63 1.37 -12.93 -3.31
N ALA A 64 0.98 -13.45 -4.48
CA ALA A 64 1.64 -13.15 -5.73
C ALA A 64 1.41 -11.70 -6.19
N LEU A 65 2.47 -11.07 -6.71
CA LEU A 65 2.43 -9.75 -7.35
C LEU A 65 1.79 -9.80 -8.75
N LYS A 66 1.98 -10.91 -9.47
CA LYS A 66 1.53 -11.07 -10.86
C LYS A 66 1.14 -12.51 -11.16
N THR A 67 0.23 -12.68 -12.11
CA THR A 67 -0.13 -14.00 -12.64
C THR A 67 0.85 -14.41 -13.75
N GLY A 68 1.40 -15.63 -13.66
CA GLY A 68 2.28 -16.20 -14.70
C GLY A 68 3.78 -16.21 -14.35
N ALA A 69 4.59 -16.75 -15.27
CA ALA A 69 6.04 -16.94 -15.05
C ALA A 69 6.75 -15.61 -14.77
N ALA A 70 7.74 -15.64 -13.86
CA ALA A 70 8.50 -14.49 -13.43
C ALA A 70 9.30 -13.86 -14.59
N GLY A 71 8.71 -12.92 -15.31
CA GLY A 71 9.46 -12.00 -16.18
C GLY A 71 10.31 -11.06 -15.34
N THR A 72 11.47 -10.66 -15.87
CA THR A 72 12.38 -9.70 -15.22
C THR A 72 11.64 -8.40 -14.89
N PHE A 73 11.74 -7.93 -13.65
CA PHE A 73 11.24 -6.63 -13.28
C PHE A 73 12.19 -5.55 -13.81
N HIS A 74 11.71 -4.72 -14.72
CA HIS A 74 12.53 -3.66 -15.35
C HIS A 74 12.32 -2.28 -14.72
N ARG A 75 11.32 -2.12 -13.86
CA ARG A 75 10.95 -0.82 -13.29
C ARG A 75 10.15 -0.97 -12.01
N SER A 76 10.56 -0.22 -10.98
CA SER A 76 9.74 0.08 -9.81
C SER A 76 8.99 1.40 -10.03
N ARG A 77 7.70 1.46 -9.67
CA ARG A 77 6.86 2.66 -9.77
C ARG A 77 6.06 2.83 -8.49
N ALA A 78 6.17 4.00 -7.87
CA ALA A 78 5.22 4.47 -6.87
C ALA A 78 4.25 5.45 -7.53
N GLU A 79 2.94 5.24 -7.34
CA GLU A 79 1.89 6.12 -7.83
C GLU A 79 0.95 6.50 -6.68
N ILE A 80 0.58 7.77 -6.62
CA ILE A 80 -0.46 8.26 -5.72
C ILE A 80 -1.59 8.83 -6.53
N THR A 81 -2.79 8.32 -6.28
CA THR A 81 -4.03 8.81 -6.87
C THR A 81 -4.92 9.32 -5.75
N ILE A 82 -5.33 10.58 -5.83
CA ILE A 82 -6.24 11.20 -4.86
C ILE A 82 -7.62 11.30 -5.51
N ALA A 83 -8.55 10.47 -5.04
CA ALA A 83 -9.95 10.58 -5.44
C ALA A 83 -10.70 11.46 -4.43
N SER A 84 -11.12 12.66 -4.84
CA SER A 84 -11.97 13.51 -4.02
C SER A 84 -13.43 13.05 -4.12
N HIS A 85 -14.10 12.84 -2.98
CA HIS A 85 -15.49 12.38 -2.93
C HIS A 85 -16.50 13.54 -2.73
N ILE A 86 -16.04 14.79 -2.73
CA ILE A 86 -16.84 16.00 -2.55
C ILE A 86 -16.25 17.14 -3.38
N ALA A 87 -16.97 18.25 -3.53
CA ALA A 87 -16.46 19.48 -4.16
C ALA A 87 -15.39 20.16 -3.27
N PHE A 88 -14.25 19.50 -3.09
CA PHE A 88 -13.10 19.94 -2.32
C PHE A 88 -11.81 19.58 -3.05
N ILE A 89 -10.81 20.46 -2.95
CA ILE A 89 -9.47 20.22 -3.50
C ILE A 89 -8.68 19.40 -2.48
N ALA A 90 -8.62 18.09 -2.70
CA ALA A 90 -7.79 17.21 -1.91
C ALA A 90 -6.31 17.38 -2.32
N LYS A 91 -5.43 17.49 -1.32
CA LYS A 91 -3.97 17.52 -1.50
C LYS A 91 -3.38 16.33 -0.75
N ALA A 92 -2.40 15.67 -1.34
CA ALA A 92 -1.58 14.68 -0.66
C ALA A 92 -0.12 15.10 -0.80
N TYR A 93 0.66 14.76 0.21
CA TYR A 93 2.08 15.04 0.28
C TYR A 93 2.81 13.71 0.40
N ILE A 94 3.91 13.57 -0.32
CA ILE A 94 4.87 12.48 -0.16
C ILE A 94 6.12 13.12 0.38
N ASP A 95 6.61 12.56 1.48
CA ASP A 95 7.91 12.92 2.03
C ASP A 95 8.71 11.65 2.31
N ASP A 96 10.03 11.76 2.33
CA ASP A 96 10.96 10.67 2.65
C ASP A 96 10.82 9.37 1.81
N LEU A 97 10.53 9.49 0.52
CA LEU A 97 10.49 8.31 -0.37
C LEU A 97 11.88 7.70 -0.55
N THR A 98 12.05 6.50 0.01
CA THR A 98 13.27 5.70 -0.15
C THR A 98 12.93 4.37 -0.82
N ILE A 99 13.68 4.02 -1.88
CA ILE A 99 13.61 2.72 -2.54
C ILE A 99 15.00 2.09 -2.43
N THR A 100 15.07 0.93 -1.80
CA THR A 100 16.31 0.16 -1.65
C THR A 100 16.10 -1.25 -2.18
N GLU A 101 17.17 -1.82 -2.72
CA GLU A 101 17.27 -3.23 -3.07
C GLU A 101 18.28 -3.86 -2.11
N GLU A 102 17.89 -4.92 -1.42
CA GLU A 102 18.80 -5.73 -0.61
C GLU A 102 19.25 -6.91 -1.48
N GLU A 103 20.57 -7.07 -1.66
CA GLU A 103 21.19 -8.13 -2.49
C GLU A 103 21.18 -9.51 -1.82
#